data_AF-A0A642C8N1-F1
#
_entry.id   AF-A0A642C8N1-F1
#
_cell.length_a   1.000
_cell.length_b   1.000
_cell.length_c   1.000
_cell.angle_alpha   90.00
_cell.angle_beta   90.00
_cell.angle_gamma   90.00
#
_symmetry.space_group_name_H-M   'P 1'
#
loop_
_entity.id
_entity.type
_entity.pdbx_description
1 polymer ?
#
loop_
_entity_poly.entity_id
_entity_poly.type
_entity_poly.pdbx_seq_one_letter_code
_entity_poly.pdbx_strand_id
1 'polypeptide(L)'
;MNNHKLHLLPLFILITGLVTLTAGCKKKDMSLKLNEPRNIRGVVSYKRSFPDLNDKHLAVAQAVGICPPEDRDAAEKMKEQLIHITDNQFYTVDSLTHSIPYLVPRASELLDTIGSNFLDSLTEKGLNPNQIIVTSVLRSQSDVKRLRRRNGNASANSAHCYGATFDVSWKRFKKVEDED
;
A
#
# COMPACT_ATOMS: atom_id res chain seq x y z
N MET A 1 -39.30 -73.20 -19.36
CA MET A 1 -39.50 -72.19 -20.42
C MET A 1 -40.34 -71.06 -19.86
N ASN A 2 -39.74 -69.90 -19.56
CA ASN A 2 -40.30 -68.55 -19.74
C ASN A 2 -39.41 -67.48 -19.08
N ASN A 3 -38.51 -66.94 -19.92
CA ASN A 3 -38.12 -65.54 -20.10
C ASN A 3 -38.30 -64.54 -18.93
N HIS A 4 -37.18 -64.16 -18.32
CA HIS A 4 -37.06 -62.84 -17.68
C HIS A 4 -36.60 -61.81 -18.71
N LYS A 5 -37.38 -60.73 -18.85
CA LYS A 5 -37.06 -59.56 -19.67
C LYS A 5 -35.85 -58.85 -19.05
N LEU A 6 -34.74 -58.76 -19.79
CA LEU A 6 -33.57 -57.96 -19.40
C LEU A 6 -33.80 -56.52 -19.91
N HIS A 7 -33.95 -55.57 -18.99
CA HIS A 7 -34.04 -54.15 -19.32
C HIS A 7 -32.70 -53.68 -19.91
N LEU A 8 -32.71 -53.37 -21.20
CA LEU A 8 -31.63 -52.67 -21.89
C LEU A 8 -31.78 -51.16 -21.64
N LEU A 9 -30.63 -50.53 -21.32
CA LEU A 9 -30.32 -49.09 -21.19
C LEU A 9 -30.43 -48.51 -19.76
N PRO A 10 -29.43 -47.72 -19.30
CA PRO A 10 -28.53 -46.88 -20.09
C PRO A 10 -27.05 -47.01 -19.69
N LEU A 11 -26.25 -47.81 -20.40
CA LEU A 11 -24.78 -47.79 -20.23
C LEU A 11 -24.12 -46.62 -21.00
N PHE A 12 -24.88 -45.88 -21.81
CA PHE A 12 -24.33 -44.84 -22.67
C PHE A 12 -24.17 -43.47 -22.01
N ILE A 13 -24.76 -43.23 -20.83
CA ILE A 13 -24.65 -41.94 -20.11
C ILE A 13 -23.37 -41.87 -19.26
N LEU A 14 -22.74 -43.02 -18.95
CA LEU A 14 -21.58 -43.04 -18.07
C LEU A 14 -20.25 -42.69 -18.78
N ILE A 15 -20.19 -42.76 -20.12
CA ILE A 15 -18.92 -42.60 -20.86
C ILE A 15 -18.66 -41.15 -21.28
N THR A 16 -19.68 -40.30 -21.43
CA THR A 16 -19.50 -38.88 -21.77
C THR A 16 -19.20 -37.97 -20.58
N GLY A 17 -19.33 -38.45 -19.35
CA GLY A 17 -19.07 -37.67 -18.13
C GLY A 17 -17.59 -37.58 -17.70
N LEU A 18 -16.69 -38.33 -18.34
CA LEU A 18 -15.31 -38.48 -17.86
C LEU A 18 -14.27 -37.61 -18.58
N VAL A 19 -14.64 -36.88 -19.63
CA VAL A 19 -13.66 -36.15 -20.48
C VAL A 19 -13.52 -34.65 -20.15
N THR A 20 -14.31 -34.08 -19.24
CA THR A 20 -14.31 -32.62 -18.98
C THR A 20 -13.79 -32.18 -17.61
N LEU A 21 -12.91 -32.95 -16.95
CA LEU A 21 -12.33 -32.58 -15.65
C LEU A 21 -10.81 -32.71 -15.56
N THR A 22 -10.09 -32.47 -16.65
CA THR A 22 -8.64 -32.21 -16.61
C THR A 22 -8.31 -30.80 -17.10
N ALA A 23 -9.07 -29.80 -16.63
CA ALA A 23 -8.50 -28.46 -16.46
C ALA A 23 -7.46 -28.57 -15.34
N GLY A 24 -6.26 -29.03 -15.71
CA GLY A 24 -5.14 -29.11 -14.79
C GLY A 24 -4.89 -27.71 -14.24
N CYS A 25 -5.09 -27.52 -12.94
CA CYS A 25 -4.51 -26.40 -12.22
C CYS A 25 -3.02 -26.40 -12.57
N LYS A 26 -2.60 -25.48 -13.43
CA LYS A 26 -1.17 -25.17 -13.60
C LYS A 26 -0.70 -24.78 -12.20
N LYS A 27 0.13 -25.62 -11.59
CA LYS A 27 0.82 -25.24 -10.36
C LYS A 27 1.63 -24.00 -10.71
N LYS A 28 1.34 -22.89 -10.02
CA LYS A 28 2.11 -21.64 -10.05
C LYS A 28 3.58 -22.00 -10.10
N ASP A 29 4.30 -21.45 -11.07
CA ASP A 29 5.75 -21.58 -11.07
C ASP A 29 6.27 -20.83 -9.84
N MET A 30 6.44 -21.58 -8.77
CA MET A 30 7.02 -21.11 -7.51
C MET A 30 8.56 -21.13 -7.59
N SER A 31 9.13 -21.21 -8.81
CA SER A 31 10.55 -21.05 -9.00
C SER A 31 10.99 -19.73 -8.36
N LEU A 32 12.06 -19.83 -7.57
CA LEU A 32 12.63 -18.68 -6.90
C LEU A 32 13.25 -17.80 -7.98
N LYS A 33 12.59 -16.68 -8.34
CA LYS A 33 13.21 -15.62 -9.14
C LYS A 33 14.45 -15.13 -8.37
N LEU A 34 15.61 -15.60 -8.79
CA LEU A 34 16.91 -15.17 -8.27
C LEU A 34 17.11 -13.73 -8.71
N ASN A 35 17.21 -12.81 -7.75
CA ASN A 35 17.56 -11.43 -8.05
C ASN A 35 19.00 -11.39 -8.60
N GLU A 36 19.25 -10.56 -9.61
CA GLU A 36 20.60 -10.14 -10.01
C GLU A 36 20.83 -8.70 -9.53
N PRO A 37 20.99 -8.45 -8.22
CA PRO A 37 21.01 -7.10 -7.67
C PRO A 37 22.19 -6.30 -8.23
N ARG A 38 21.89 -5.31 -9.07
CA ARG A 38 22.91 -4.39 -9.60
C ARG A 38 23.04 -3.17 -8.71
N ASN A 39 24.26 -2.88 -8.27
CA ASN A 39 24.70 -1.56 -7.80
C ASN A 39 23.83 -0.90 -6.71
N ILE A 40 23.46 -1.63 -5.66
CA ILE A 40 22.77 -1.06 -4.48
C ILE A 40 23.79 -0.72 -3.40
N ARG A 41 24.03 0.57 -3.17
CA ARG A 41 24.83 1.05 -2.05
C ARG A 41 23.92 1.75 -1.05
N GLY A 42 23.88 1.23 0.17
CA GLY A 42 23.19 1.90 1.27
C GLY A 42 23.96 3.13 1.75
N VAL A 43 23.30 3.97 2.55
CA VAL A 43 23.97 5.04 3.28
C VAL A 43 24.59 4.50 4.56
N VAL A 44 25.74 5.05 4.97
CA VAL A 44 26.46 4.62 6.18
C VAL A 44 25.64 4.86 7.45
N SER A 45 24.86 5.95 7.47
CA SER A 45 23.97 6.28 8.58
C SER A 45 22.82 7.14 8.08
N TYR A 46 21.59 6.70 8.32
CA TYR A 46 20.39 7.49 8.02
C TYR A 46 20.40 8.82 8.76
N LYS A 47 20.73 8.83 10.05
CA LYS A 47 20.79 10.06 10.86
C LYS A 47 21.78 11.09 10.28
N ARG A 48 22.92 10.63 9.75
CA ARG A 48 23.93 11.51 9.16
C ARG A 48 23.54 11.98 7.76
N SER A 49 22.96 11.10 6.96
CA SER A 49 22.67 11.37 5.54
C SER A 49 21.35 12.11 5.35
N PHE A 50 20.41 11.89 6.27
CA PHE A 50 19.06 12.44 6.30
C PHE A 50 18.77 12.89 7.74
N PRO A 51 19.40 13.99 8.20
CA PRO A 51 19.11 14.53 9.51
C PRO A 51 17.63 14.95 9.57
N ASP A 52 16.95 14.59 10.65
CA ASP A 52 15.57 15.01 10.88
C ASP A 52 15.54 16.50 11.22
N LEU A 53 15.06 17.33 10.29
CA LEU A 53 14.96 18.77 10.42
C LEU A 53 13.49 19.17 10.62
N ASN A 54 12.91 18.71 11.73
CA ASN A 54 11.49 18.87 12.04
C ASN A 54 11.00 20.32 11.92
N ASP A 55 11.76 21.32 12.39
CA ASP A 55 11.33 22.72 12.33
C ASP A 55 11.20 23.24 10.90
N LYS A 56 12.13 22.84 10.01
CA LYS A 56 12.07 23.21 8.59
C LYS A 56 10.91 22.50 7.91
N HIS A 57 10.70 21.22 8.23
CA HIS A 57 9.60 20.44 7.70
C HIS A 57 8.24 21.05 8.11
N LEU A 58 8.08 21.39 9.39
CA LEU A 58 6.88 22.04 9.90
C LEU A 58 6.62 23.39 9.22
N ALA A 59 7.65 24.23 9.07
CA ALA A 59 7.51 25.54 8.42
C ALA A 59 7.05 25.41 6.96
N VAL A 60 7.57 24.41 6.21
CA VAL A 60 7.12 24.15 4.85
C VAL A 60 5.69 23.63 4.83
N ALA A 61 5.35 22.68 5.71
CA ALA A 61 3.99 22.14 5.81
C ALA A 61 2.95 23.23 6.11
N GLN A 62 3.29 24.18 6.99
CA GLN A 62 2.47 25.36 7.27
C GLN A 62 2.26 26.27 6.06
N ALA A 63 3.29 26.42 5.22
CA ALA A 63 3.24 27.32 4.07
C ALA A 63 2.46 26.76 2.88
N VAL A 64 2.46 25.43 2.69
CA VAL A 64 1.87 24.78 1.49
C VAL A 64 0.64 23.93 1.79
N GLY A 65 0.35 23.68 3.05
CA GLY A 65 -0.72 22.82 3.49
C GLY A 65 -2.01 23.56 3.87
N ILE A 66 -2.95 22.81 4.41
CA ILE A 66 -4.24 23.33 4.89
C ILE A 66 -4.17 23.84 6.33
N CYS A 67 -5.20 24.56 6.76
CA CYS A 67 -5.41 24.85 8.17
C CYS A 67 -5.62 23.53 8.96
N PRO A 68 -4.92 23.31 10.09
CA PRO A 68 -5.07 22.11 10.91
C PRO A 68 -6.51 21.83 11.34
N PRO A 69 -7.14 20.72 10.89
CA PRO A 69 -8.51 20.40 11.27
C PRO A 69 -8.57 20.00 12.74
N GLU A 70 -9.61 20.44 13.44
CA GLU A 70 -9.80 20.14 14.86
C GLU A 70 -10.01 18.63 15.09
N ASP A 71 -10.88 18.03 14.29
CA ASP A 71 -11.23 16.62 14.30
C ASP A 71 -11.36 16.05 12.88
N ARG A 72 -11.81 14.80 12.76
CA ARG A 72 -11.96 14.12 11.47
C ARG A 72 -13.13 14.67 10.66
N ASP A 73 -14.23 15.06 11.30
CA ASP A 73 -15.40 15.62 10.62
C ASP A 73 -15.08 16.99 10.03
N ALA A 74 -14.25 17.79 10.70
CA ALA A 74 -13.71 19.03 10.16
C ALA A 74 -12.85 18.78 8.92
N ALA A 75 -12.02 17.74 8.92
CA ALA A 75 -11.22 17.37 7.75
C ALA A 75 -12.08 16.95 6.55
N GLU A 76 -13.16 16.19 6.77
CA GLU A 76 -14.12 15.80 5.73
C GLU A 76 -14.78 17.01 5.04
N LYS A 77 -15.04 18.09 5.80
CA LYS A 77 -15.56 19.35 5.25
C LYS A 77 -14.54 20.10 4.39
N MET A 78 -13.26 19.74 4.46
CA MET A 78 -12.17 20.37 3.71
C MET A 78 -11.78 19.57 2.46
N LYS A 79 -12.58 18.57 2.05
CA LYS A 79 -12.30 17.67 0.92
C LYS A 79 -12.05 18.37 -0.43
N GLU A 80 -12.52 19.61 -0.61
CA GLU A 80 -12.24 20.38 -1.84
C GLU A 80 -10.76 20.77 -1.97
N GLN A 81 -10.02 20.79 -0.85
CA GLN A 81 -8.58 21.09 -0.79
C GLN A 81 -7.73 19.82 -0.64
N LEU A 82 -8.37 18.66 -0.56
CA LEU A 82 -7.73 17.40 -0.19
C LEU A 82 -8.06 16.29 -1.20
N ILE A 83 -7.10 15.41 -1.41
CA ILE A 83 -7.25 14.18 -2.19
C ILE A 83 -7.30 13.01 -1.21
N HIS A 84 -8.36 12.22 -1.31
CA HIS A 84 -8.46 10.95 -0.60
C HIS A 84 -7.56 9.91 -1.27
N ILE A 85 -6.61 9.36 -0.53
CA ILE A 85 -5.70 8.33 -1.04
C ILE A 85 -6.19 6.93 -0.65
N THR A 86 -6.00 5.98 -1.55
CA THR A 86 -6.28 4.56 -1.32
C THR A 86 -5.12 3.73 -1.86
N ASP A 87 -5.18 2.42 -1.64
CA ASP A 87 -4.33 1.47 -2.39
C ASP A 87 -4.44 1.75 -3.89
N ASN A 88 -3.29 1.70 -4.57
CA ASN A 88 -3.21 1.85 -6.01
C ASN A 88 -2.05 1.02 -6.58
N GLN A 89 -1.71 1.22 -7.85
CA GLN A 89 -0.63 0.50 -8.53
C GLN A 89 0.79 0.86 -8.02
N PHE A 90 0.96 1.99 -7.33
CA PHE A 90 2.26 2.50 -6.89
C PHE A 90 2.54 2.23 -5.41
N TYR A 91 1.51 2.21 -4.56
CA TYR A 91 1.63 2.03 -3.13
C TYR A 91 0.37 1.43 -2.50
N THR A 92 0.51 0.98 -1.25
CA THR A 92 -0.63 0.61 -0.40
C THR A 92 -0.70 1.50 0.84
N VAL A 93 -1.90 1.71 1.38
CA VAL A 93 -2.17 2.48 2.58
C VAL A 93 -2.49 1.53 3.73
N ASP A 94 -1.71 1.63 4.82
CA ASP A 94 -1.91 0.83 6.02
C ASP A 94 -3.16 1.27 6.81
N SER A 95 -3.52 0.52 7.84
CA SER A 95 -4.59 0.92 8.77
C SER A 95 -4.20 2.18 9.56
N LEU A 96 -4.85 3.30 9.23
CA LEU A 96 -4.55 4.62 9.80
C LEU A 96 -5.28 4.86 11.14
N THR A 97 -4.71 4.34 12.22
CA THR A 97 -5.30 4.48 13.58
C THR A 97 -5.22 5.90 14.16
N HIS A 98 -4.25 6.69 13.73
CA HIS A 98 -3.94 8.04 14.25
C HIS A 98 -3.83 9.10 13.15
N SER A 99 -4.35 8.82 11.96
CA SER A 99 -4.44 9.75 10.83
C SER A 99 -5.65 9.38 9.97
N ILE A 100 -5.92 10.18 8.95
CA ILE A 100 -6.94 9.96 7.92
C ILE A 100 -6.28 10.07 6.54
N PRO A 101 -6.76 9.32 5.53
CA PRO A 101 -6.06 9.13 4.26
C PRO A 101 -6.28 10.31 3.30
N TYR A 102 -5.91 11.52 3.73
CA TYR A 102 -6.03 12.73 2.92
C TYR A 102 -4.69 13.43 2.78
N LEU A 103 -4.42 13.93 1.59
CA LEU A 103 -3.27 14.77 1.27
C LEU A 103 -3.71 16.00 0.48
N VAL A 104 -2.96 17.09 0.57
CA VAL A 104 -3.09 18.16 -0.43
C VAL A 104 -2.67 17.63 -1.81
N PRO A 105 -3.23 18.12 -2.93
CA PRO A 105 -2.99 17.56 -4.26
C PRO A 105 -1.51 17.34 -4.60
N ARG A 106 -0.68 18.35 -4.34
CA ARG A 106 0.77 18.29 -4.60
C ARG A 106 1.48 17.17 -3.81
N ALA A 107 1.04 16.90 -2.58
CA ALA A 107 1.62 15.82 -1.78
C ALA A 107 1.16 14.43 -2.29
N SER A 108 -0.09 14.33 -2.77
CA SER A 108 -0.59 13.11 -3.43
C SER A 108 0.23 12.79 -4.69
N GLU A 109 0.45 13.76 -5.57
CA GLU A 109 1.25 13.60 -6.79
C GLU A 109 2.70 13.19 -6.49
N LEU A 110 3.28 13.78 -5.43
CA LEU A 110 4.61 13.41 -4.97
C LEU A 110 4.66 11.95 -4.49
N LEU A 111 3.63 11.51 -3.76
CA LEU A 111 3.54 10.13 -3.28
C LEU A 111 3.44 9.13 -4.44
N ASP A 112 2.62 9.41 -5.46
CA ASP A 112 2.56 8.61 -6.68
C ASP A 112 3.92 8.55 -7.39
N THR A 113 4.60 9.70 -7.51
CA THR A 113 5.93 9.78 -8.12
C THR A 113 6.96 8.95 -7.36
N ILE A 114 6.96 9.01 -6.02
CA ILE A 114 7.85 8.20 -5.18
C ILE A 114 7.54 6.70 -5.37
N GLY A 115 6.27 6.30 -5.38
CA GLY A 115 5.86 4.91 -5.57
C GLY A 115 6.27 4.36 -6.94
N SER A 116 6.01 5.10 -8.02
CA SER A 116 6.45 4.73 -9.38
C SER A 116 7.96 4.59 -9.46
N ASN A 117 8.72 5.60 -9.01
CA ASN A 117 10.18 5.58 -9.05
C ASN A 117 10.78 4.43 -8.22
N PHE A 118 10.11 4.05 -7.12
CA PHE A 118 10.52 2.91 -6.31
C PHE A 118 10.37 1.60 -7.10
N LEU A 119 9.21 1.36 -7.73
CA LEU A 119 8.97 0.19 -8.57
C LEU A 119 9.94 0.12 -9.75
N ASP A 120 10.12 1.24 -10.46
CA ASP A 120 11.06 1.33 -11.59
C ASP A 120 12.49 1.01 -11.14
N SER A 121 12.90 1.55 -9.98
CA SER A 121 14.21 1.25 -9.40
C SER A 121 14.39 -0.22 -9.05
N LEU A 122 13.35 -0.91 -8.55
CA LEU A 122 13.42 -2.34 -8.25
C LEU A 122 13.62 -3.14 -9.55
N THR A 123 12.85 -2.82 -10.59
CA THR A 123 12.93 -3.46 -11.91
C THR A 123 14.32 -3.31 -12.53
N GLU A 124 14.84 -2.08 -12.61
CA GLU A 124 16.18 -1.80 -13.18
C GLU A 124 17.31 -2.50 -12.43
N LYS A 125 17.11 -2.74 -11.13
CA LYS A 125 18.08 -3.41 -10.26
C LYS A 125 17.89 -4.93 -10.22
N GLY A 126 16.95 -5.49 -10.99
CA GLY A 126 16.66 -6.92 -11.00
C GLY A 126 16.15 -7.44 -9.66
N LEU A 127 15.41 -6.60 -8.91
CA LEU A 127 14.77 -6.97 -7.65
C LEU A 127 13.29 -7.28 -7.86
N ASN A 128 12.75 -8.16 -7.01
CA ASN A 128 11.32 -8.44 -6.98
C ASN A 128 10.48 -7.16 -6.79
N PRO A 129 9.36 -7.01 -7.50
CA PRO A 129 8.49 -5.85 -7.39
C PRO A 129 7.83 -5.82 -6.01
N ASN A 130 7.95 -4.67 -5.37
CA ASN A 130 7.39 -4.40 -4.06
C ASN A 130 6.87 -2.96 -4.05
N GLN A 131 5.70 -2.76 -3.45
CA GLN A 131 5.13 -1.45 -3.21
C GLN A 131 5.53 -0.93 -1.83
N ILE A 132 5.72 0.39 -1.74
CA ILE A 132 5.84 1.08 -0.45
C ILE A 132 4.50 1.04 0.28
N ILE A 133 4.56 1.07 1.60
CA ILE A 133 3.38 1.12 2.47
C ILE A 133 3.33 2.47 3.16
N VAL A 134 2.28 3.23 2.91
CA VAL A 134 1.98 4.50 3.59
C VAL A 134 1.41 4.19 4.97
N THR A 135 2.04 4.69 6.02
CA THR A 135 1.70 4.35 7.41
C THR A 135 1.06 5.49 8.18
N SER A 136 1.19 6.72 7.69
CA SER A 136 0.55 7.88 8.31
C SER A 136 0.46 9.07 7.35
N VAL A 137 -0.58 9.89 7.49
CA VAL A 137 -0.95 10.94 6.53
C VAL A 137 -1.49 12.17 7.30
N LEU A 138 -2.62 12.79 6.91
CA LEU A 138 -3.23 13.91 7.64
C LEU A 138 -3.65 13.52 9.06
N ARG A 139 -3.28 14.33 10.05
CA ARG A 139 -3.76 14.19 11.45
C ARG A 139 -4.63 15.38 11.83
N SER A 140 -5.77 15.12 12.46
CA SER A 140 -6.48 16.20 13.17
C SER A 140 -5.80 16.52 14.51
N GLN A 141 -6.14 17.67 15.09
CA GLN A 141 -5.69 18.01 16.44
C GLN A 141 -6.12 16.97 17.47
N SER A 142 -7.34 16.41 17.31
CA SER A 142 -7.85 15.32 18.14
C SER A 142 -7.02 14.03 18.00
N ASP A 143 -6.54 13.71 16.79
CA ASP A 143 -5.67 12.55 16.53
C ASP A 143 -4.30 12.74 17.20
N VAL A 144 -3.71 13.93 17.09
CA VAL A 144 -2.44 14.27 17.76
C VAL A 144 -2.57 14.14 19.27
N LYS A 145 -3.64 14.70 19.86
CA LYS A 145 -3.91 14.57 21.30
C LYS A 145 -4.02 13.11 21.72
N ARG A 146 -4.69 12.27 20.91
CA ARG A 146 -4.82 10.83 21.17
C ARG A 146 -3.48 10.08 21.06
N LEU A 147 -2.68 10.39 20.05
CA LEU A 147 -1.35 9.80 19.83
C LEU A 147 -0.40 10.10 21.00
N ARG A 148 -0.37 11.36 21.44
CA ARG A 148 0.50 11.84 22.52
C ARG A 148 0.24 11.18 23.87
N ARG A 149 -0.95 10.62 24.12
CA ARG A 149 -1.25 9.87 25.35
C ARG A 149 -0.37 8.63 25.52
N ARG A 150 0.06 8.02 24.40
CA ARG A 150 0.85 6.78 24.40
C ARG A 150 2.27 6.98 23.89
N ASN A 151 2.54 8.08 23.18
CA ASN A 151 3.83 8.38 22.59
C ASN A 151 4.39 9.70 23.14
N GLY A 152 5.30 9.60 24.11
CA GLY A 152 5.97 10.77 24.71
C GLY A 152 6.84 11.56 23.72
N ASN A 153 7.24 10.95 22.60
CA ASN A 153 8.03 11.62 21.57
C ASN A 153 7.18 12.39 20.56
N ALA A 154 5.85 12.28 20.63
CA ALA A 154 4.97 12.96 19.68
C ALA A 154 4.85 14.45 20.00
N SER A 155 5.21 15.28 19.02
CA SER A 155 5.05 16.74 19.09
C SER A 155 3.57 17.14 19.08
N ALA A 156 3.25 18.22 19.81
CA ALA A 156 1.94 18.87 19.72
C ALA A 156 1.75 19.57 18.35
N ASN A 157 2.84 20.09 17.78
CA ASN A 157 2.86 20.79 16.51
C ASN A 157 3.36 19.82 15.43
N SER A 158 2.49 18.92 14.99
CA SER A 158 2.84 17.92 13.98
C SER A 158 2.68 18.49 12.56
N ALA A 159 3.69 18.28 11.70
CA ALA A 159 3.61 18.63 10.28
C ALA A 159 2.47 17.90 9.54
N HIS A 160 2.09 16.71 10.02
CA HIS A 160 0.95 15.97 9.51
C HIS A 160 -0.38 16.69 9.64
N CYS A 161 -0.50 17.70 10.50
CA CYS A 161 -1.74 18.45 10.64
C CYS A 161 -2.12 19.28 9.42
N TYR A 162 -1.17 19.51 8.50
CA TYR A 162 -1.35 20.39 7.36
C TYR A 162 -1.63 19.63 6.05
N GLY A 163 -1.73 18.29 6.09
CA GLY A 163 -2.02 17.46 4.91
C GLY A 163 -0.91 17.44 3.85
N ALA A 164 0.26 18.03 4.13
CA ALA A 164 1.41 18.11 3.24
C ALA A 164 2.52 17.10 3.57
N THR A 165 2.25 16.17 4.49
CA THR A 165 3.22 15.21 5.01
C THR A 165 2.62 13.81 5.05
N PHE A 166 3.41 12.81 4.68
CA PHE A 166 3.09 11.40 4.81
C PHE A 166 4.30 10.60 5.30
N ASP A 167 4.05 9.52 6.03
CA ASP A 167 5.06 8.56 6.46
C ASP A 167 4.93 7.29 5.63
N VAL A 168 6.07 6.71 5.26
CA VAL A 168 6.16 5.40 4.60
C VAL A 168 6.97 4.44 5.45
N SER A 169 6.67 3.14 5.35
CA SER A 169 7.47 2.13 6.03
C SER A 169 8.85 2.01 5.39
N TRP A 170 9.89 1.96 6.22
CA TRP A 170 11.26 1.68 5.77
C TRP A 170 11.61 0.18 5.78
N LYS A 171 10.77 -0.65 6.43
CA LYS A 171 11.04 -2.07 6.65
C LYS A 171 9.98 -2.99 6.02
N ARG A 172 8.72 -2.56 5.97
CA ARG A 172 7.61 -3.35 5.44
C ARG A 172 7.31 -2.90 4.03
N PHE A 173 7.07 -3.87 3.15
CA PHE A 173 6.68 -3.64 1.77
C PHE A 173 5.57 -4.61 1.39
N LYS A 174 4.69 -4.21 0.48
CA LYS A 174 3.69 -5.10 -0.10
C LYS A 174 4.30 -5.75 -1.34
N LYS A 175 4.42 -7.07 -1.35
CA LYS A 175 4.86 -7.80 -2.54
C LYS A 175 3.78 -7.65 -3.62
N VAL A 176 4.21 -7.26 -4.82
CA VAL A 176 3.35 -7.32 -6.01
C VAL A 176 3.40 -8.76 -6.49
N GLU A 177 2.25 -9.42 -6.53
CA GLU A 177 2.16 -10.75 -7.14
C GLU A 177 2.09 -10.59 -8.66
N ASP A 178 2.81 -11.44 -9.39
CA ASP A 178 2.66 -11.50 -10.85
C ASP A 178 1.21 -11.97 -11.14
N GLU A 179 0.47 -11.25 -11.99
CA GLU A 179 -0.79 -11.75 -12.57
C GLU A 179 -0.48 -12.87 -13.56
N ASP A 180 -1.28 -13.95 -13.50
CA ASP A 180 -1.09 -15.22 -14.23
C ASP A 180 -1.20 -15.11 -15.76
#